data_AF-A0A960WHV9-F1
#
_entry.id   AF-A0A960WHV9-F1
#
_cell.length_a   1.000
_cell.length_b   1.000
_cell.length_c   1.000
_cell.angle_alpha   90.00
_cell.angle_beta   90.00
_cell.angle_gamma   90.00
#
_symmetry.space_group_name_H-M   'P 1'
#
loop_
_entity.id
_entity.type
_entity.pdbx_description
1 polymer ?
#
loop_
_entity_poly.entity_id
_entity_poly.type
_entity_poly.pdbx_seq_one_letter_code
_entity_poly.pdbx_strand_id
1 'polypeptide(L)'
;MIRAFYAKLVTYLFLLVLTMLSGAQLYSVEELEDASPEYIKEYTDKASKAYGEQKYNESLDFIRHVIKSDMTNYELRMLAAHNHWRLKNYEPATAHFYNAMVARPDSAGVYTDLAMMLLQMGEPQKAREIGGKGLEKLLAAQKEVPAKLYNVIARCALQLGDTVAAVAHSSSAKAAAATDPNKANSQKDKLEAVIIEGRAQMAVGNFDKAELSLSWADSIRPENVYTQNLLGYLYEKWAASTTRPEKKKEYLAKSREQYTLALANSNLPDALEPLIKSNLARLGAE
;
A
#
# COMPACT_ATOMS: atom_id res chain seq x y z
N MET A 1 43.21 29.86 -18.55
CA MET A 1 42.06 29.53 -19.42
C MET A 1 42.44 28.50 -20.51
N ILE A 2 43.46 28.77 -21.32
CA ILE A 2 43.90 27.90 -22.44
C ILE A 2 44.33 26.48 -22.01
N ARG A 3 45.00 26.33 -20.86
CA ARG A 3 45.45 25.01 -20.35
C ARG A 3 44.30 24.07 -19.95
N ALA A 4 43.22 24.61 -19.39
CA ALA A 4 42.05 23.81 -19.00
C ALA A 4 41.26 23.32 -20.23
N PHE A 5 41.22 24.14 -21.28
CA PHE A 5 40.63 23.78 -22.56
C PHE A 5 41.42 22.65 -23.25
N TYR A 6 42.75 22.75 -23.27
CA TYR A 6 43.61 21.72 -23.84
C TYR A 6 43.54 20.38 -23.09
N ALA A 7 43.49 20.42 -21.75
CA ALA A 7 43.35 19.21 -20.95
C ALA A 7 42.05 18.47 -21.26
N LYS A 8 40.92 19.19 -21.37
CA LYS A 8 39.64 18.59 -21.80
C LYS A 8 39.75 18.00 -23.20
N LEU A 9 40.26 18.75 -24.19
CA LEU A 9 40.35 18.31 -25.58
C LEU A 9 41.15 17.00 -25.73
N VAL A 10 42.26 16.86 -25.00
CA VAL A 10 43.10 15.66 -25.03
C VAL A 10 42.41 14.46 -24.39
N THR A 11 41.68 14.65 -23.29
CA THR A 11 40.88 13.57 -22.67
C THR A 11 39.73 13.12 -23.58
N TYR A 12 39.07 14.05 -24.28
CA TYR A 12 38.02 13.73 -25.26
C TYR A 12 38.55 12.93 -26.45
N LEU A 13 39.70 13.33 -27.02
CA LEU A 13 40.34 12.60 -28.11
C LEU A 13 40.78 11.19 -27.68
N PHE A 14 41.28 11.04 -26.45
CA PHE A 14 41.71 9.75 -25.93
C PHE A 14 40.53 8.78 -25.71
N LEU A 15 39.41 9.29 -25.17
CA LEU A 15 38.16 8.52 -25.05
C LEU A 15 37.59 8.12 -26.41
N LEU A 16 37.60 9.03 -27.39
CA LEU A 16 37.05 8.77 -28.73
C LEU A 16 37.84 7.71 -29.51
N VAL A 17 39.15 7.59 -29.28
CA VAL A 17 39.98 6.53 -29.88
C VAL A 17 39.72 5.17 -29.21
N LEU A 18 39.50 5.15 -27.89
CA LEU A 18 39.17 3.93 -27.14
C LEU A 18 37.81 3.33 -27.53
N THR A 19 36.85 4.17 -27.91
CA THR A 19 35.47 3.77 -28.23
C THR A 19 35.32 3.28 -29.67
N MET A 20 36.06 3.88 -30.61
CA MET A 20 36.20 3.38 -31.99
C MET A 20 36.78 1.96 -32.04
N LEU A 21 37.59 1.57 -31.05
CA LEU A 21 38.22 0.26 -30.96
C LEU A 21 37.33 -0.82 -30.30
N SER A 22 36.28 -0.44 -29.55
CA SER A 22 35.48 -1.39 -28.75
C SER A 22 34.12 -1.74 -29.35
N GLY A 23 33.70 -1.10 -30.46
CA GLY A 23 32.42 -1.37 -31.12
C GLY A 23 31.18 -1.09 -30.27
N ALA A 24 31.33 -0.41 -29.12
CA ALA A 24 30.23 -0.05 -28.25
C ALA A 24 29.63 1.29 -28.70
N GLN A 25 28.30 1.34 -28.88
CA GLN A 25 27.58 2.61 -28.98
C GLN A 25 27.74 3.37 -27.65
N LEU A 26 28.60 4.39 -27.62
CA LEU A 26 28.59 5.38 -26.55
C LEU A 26 27.55 6.44 -26.89
N TYR A 27 26.49 6.49 -26.10
CA TYR A 27 25.79 7.76 -25.84
C TYR A 27 26.77 8.64 -25.06
N SER A 28 27.10 9.80 -25.60
CA SER A 28 28.03 10.71 -24.94
C SER A 28 27.41 11.19 -23.62
N VAL A 29 28.24 11.38 -22.59
CA VAL A 29 27.80 11.82 -21.26
C VAL A 29 27.09 13.19 -21.31
N GLU A 30 27.30 13.97 -22.38
CA GLU A 30 26.62 15.25 -22.64
C GLU A 30 25.15 15.11 -23.11
N GLU A 31 24.73 13.98 -23.68
CA GLU A 31 23.32 13.76 -24.08
C GLU A 31 22.39 13.41 -22.90
N LEU A 32 22.95 13.19 -21.71
CA LEU A 32 22.19 12.76 -20.52
C LEU A 32 21.69 13.93 -19.64
N GLU A 33 22.15 15.16 -19.88
CA GLU A 33 21.74 16.31 -19.05
C GLU A 33 20.49 17.01 -19.59
N ASP A 34 20.17 16.92 -20.90
CA ASP A 34 19.02 17.60 -21.53
C ASP A 34 18.25 16.69 -22.51
N ALA A 35 17.74 15.55 -22.06
CA ALA A 35 16.90 14.69 -22.89
C ALA A 35 15.65 15.42 -23.41
N SER A 36 15.30 15.24 -24.68
CA SER A 36 14.11 15.87 -25.26
C SER A 36 12.83 15.38 -24.55
N PRO A 37 11.75 16.18 -24.53
CA PRO A 37 10.46 15.76 -23.97
C PRO A 37 9.93 14.44 -24.57
N GLU A 38 10.16 14.23 -25.88
CA GLU A 38 9.79 13.00 -26.58
C GLU A 38 10.59 11.80 -26.07
N TYR A 39 11.90 11.97 -25.85
CA TYR A 39 12.76 10.93 -25.29
C TYR A 39 12.35 10.57 -23.86
N ILE A 40 12.09 11.59 -23.02
CA ILE A 40 11.59 11.40 -21.65
C ILE A 40 10.28 10.61 -21.68
N LYS A 41 9.34 11.02 -22.54
CA LYS A 41 8.04 10.35 -22.69
C LYS A 41 8.20 8.90 -23.16
N GLU A 42 8.99 8.64 -24.19
CA GLU A 42 9.22 7.29 -24.73
C GLU A 42 9.74 6.33 -23.66
N TYR A 43 10.77 6.74 -22.91
CA TYR A 43 11.35 5.89 -21.86
C TYR A 43 10.44 5.77 -20.64
N THR A 44 9.64 6.79 -20.32
CA THR A 44 8.60 6.70 -19.29
C THR A 44 7.52 5.69 -19.68
N ASP A 45 7.10 5.68 -20.95
CA ASP A 45 6.11 4.74 -21.47
C ASP A 45 6.67 3.30 -21.45
N LYS A 46 7.93 3.10 -21.85
CA LYS A 46 8.63 1.81 -21.75
C LYS A 46 8.75 1.33 -20.30
N ALA A 47 9.14 2.21 -19.39
CA ALA A 47 9.24 1.91 -17.97
C ALA A 47 7.90 1.49 -17.37
N SER A 48 6.83 2.24 -17.69
CA SER A 48 5.46 1.96 -17.23
C SER A 48 4.97 0.61 -17.75
N LYS A 49 5.23 0.30 -19.02
CA LYS A 49 4.90 -1.00 -19.62
C LYS A 49 5.65 -2.14 -18.92
N ALA A 50 6.96 -2.02 -18.75
CA ALA A 50 7.78 -3.02 -18.07
C ALA A 50 7.31 -3.26 -16.62
N TYR A 51 6.93 -2.20 -15.90
CA TYR A 51 6.33 -2.31 -14.56
C TYR A 51 5.01 -3.10 -14.57
N GLY A 52 4.11 -2.81 -15.53
CA GLY A 52 2.86 -3.54 -15.71
C GLY A 52 3.06 -5.02 -16.01
N GLU A 53 4.12 -5.37 -16.74
CA GLU A 53 4.57 -6.73 -17.02
C GLU A 53 5.36 -7.36 -15.86
N GLN A 54 5.48 -6.67 -14.72
CA GLN A 54 6.22 -7.08 -13.52
C GLN A 54 7.74 -7.24 -13.73
N LYS A 55 8.28 -6.64 -14.80
CA LYS A 55 9.72 -6.62 -15.11
C LYS A 55 10.37 -5.42 -14.42
N TYR A 56 10.44 -5.46 -13.10
CA TYR A 56 10.78 -4.28 -12.29
C TYR A 56 12.22 -3.77 -12.53
N ASN A 57 13.18 -4.67 -12.74
CA ASN A 57 14.56 -4.26 -13.05
C ASN A 57 14.65 -3.58 -14.42
N GLU A 58 13.98 -4.11 -15.44
CA GLU A 58 13.93 -3.50 -16.78
C GLU A 58 13.25 -2.12 -16.73
N SER A 59 12.17 -1.99 -15.95
CA SER A 59 11.53 -0.69 -15.70
C SER A 59 12.51 0.32 -15.08
N LEU A 60 13.29 -0.10 -14.08
CA LEU A 60 14.32 0.75 -13.48
C LEU A 60 15.43 1.11 -14.47
N ASP A 61 15.81 0.21 -15.37
CA ASP A 61 16.78 0.48 -16.42
C ASP A 61 16.28 1.60 -17.35
N PHE A 62 15.03 1.53 -17.81
CA PHE A 62 14.43 2.61 -18.60
C PHE A 62 14.37 3.94 -17.84
N ILE A 63 14.03 3.93 -16.55
CA ILE A 63 13.98 5.15 -15.73
C ILE A 63 15.36 5.81 -15.61
N ARG A 64 16.44 5.02 -15.47
CA ARG A 64 17.80 5.55 -15.34
C ARG A 64 18.24 6.41 -16.53
N HIS A 65 17.70 6.16 -17.73
CA HIS A 65 18.00 6.96 -18.91
C HIS A 65 17.47 8.40 -18.83
N VAL A 66 16.41 8.66 -18.05
CA VAL A 66 15.67 9.93 -18.11
C VAL A 66 15.54 10.65 -16.78
N ILE A 67 15.72 9.95 -15.65
CA ILE A 67 15.53 10.54 -14.31
C ILE A 67 16.55 11.63 -13.96
N LYS A 68 17.72 11.65 -14.61
CA LYS A 68 18.72 12.71 -14.41
C LYS A 68 18.31 14.01 -15.11
N SER A 69 17.70 13.93 -16.29
CA SER A 69 17.24 15.08 -17.05
C SER A 69 15.98 15.72 -16.45
N ASP A 70 15.18 14.95 -15.70
CA ASP A 70 14.05 15.48 -14.93
C ASP A 70 14.03 14.91 -13.51
N MET A 71 14.93 15.44 -12.66
CA MET A 71 15.08 15.01 -11.28
C MET A 71 13.83 15.26 -10.42
N THR A 72 12.96 16.18 -10.84
CA THR A 72 11.74 16.58 -10.13
C THR A 72 10.49 15.90 -10.65
N ASN A 73 10.59 15.04 -11.67
CA ASN A 73 9.45 14.35 -12.25
C ASN A 73 8.74 13.46 -11.23
N TYR A 74 7.55 13.87 -10.80
CA TYR A 74 6.79 13.15 -9.78
C TYR A 74 6.48 11.71 -10.21
N GLU A 75 6.05 11.52 -11.45
CA GLU A 75 5.60 10.25 -12.02
C GLU A 75 6.76 9.25 -12.14
N LEU A 76 7.91 9.68 -12.66
CA LEU A 76 9.11 8.83 -12.71
C LEU A 76 9.61 8.48 -11.31
N ARG A 77 9.55 9.42 -10.35
CA ARG A 77 9.94 9.16 -8.96
C ARG A 77 8.99 8.16 -8.31
N MET A 78 7.68 8.30 -8.49
CA MET A 78 6.69 7.32 -8.00
C MET A 78 6.91 5.94 -8.63
N LEU A 79 7.11 5.87 -9.94
CA LEU A 79 7.36 4.61 -10.64
C LEU A 79 8.65 3.93 -10.17
N ALA A 80 9.74 4.69 -9.98
CA ALA A 80 10.98 4.17 -9.42
C ALA A 80 10.78 3.64 -7.99
N ALA A 81 10.04 4.40 -7.16
CA ALA A 81 9.72 3.99 -5.80
C ALA A 81 8.93 2.69 -5.77
N HIS A 82 7.89 2.57 -6.60
CA HIS A 82 7.08 1.35 -6.71
C HIS A 82 7.92 0.16 -7.21
N ASN A 83 8.77 0.33 -8.23
CA ASN A 83 9.67 -0.72 -8.69
C ASN A 83 10.57 -1.24 -7.56
N HIS A 84 11.26 -0.33 -6.87
CA HIS A 84 12.10 -0.69 -5.73
C HIS A 84 11.31 -1.37 -4.61
N TRP A 85 10.10 -0.89 -4.32
CA TRP A 85 9.23 -1.51 -3.32
C TRP A 85 8.82 -2.94 -3.72
N ARG A 86 8.44 -3.18 -4.98
CA ARG A 86 8.11 -4.54 -5.46
C ARG A 86 9.30 -5.49 -5.38
N LEU A 87 10.52 -4.96 -5.52
CA LEU A 87 11.77 -5.69 -5.34
C LEU A 87 12.22 -5.80 -3.88
N LYS A 88 11.45 -5.27 -2.91
CA LYS A 88 11.81 -5.17 -1.48
C LYS A 88 13.09 -4.36 -1.21
N ASN A 89 13.48 -3.49 -2.14
CA ASN A 89 14.57 -2.53 -2.01
C ASN A 89 14.06 -1.27 -1.30
N TYR A 90 13.77 -1.38 0.00
CA TYR A 90 13.03 -0.36 0.75
C TYR A 90 13.75 0.98 0.89
N GLU A 91 15.07 0.99 1.03
CA GLU A 91 15.85 2.23 1.16
C GLU A 91 15.77 3.08 -0.13
N PRO A 92 16.11 2.55 -1.32
CA PRO A 92 15.90 3.27 -2.57
C PRO A 92 14.43 3.68 -2.79
N ALA A 93 13.47 2.80 -2.47
CA ALA A 93 12.05 3.12 -2.61
C ALA A 93 11.66 4.34 -1.77
N THR A 94 12.12 4.38 -0.52
CA THR A 94 11.89 5.48 0.42
C THR A 94 12.48 6.79 -0.13
N ALA A 95 13.72 6.76 -0.63
CA ALA A 95 14.36 7.95 -1.22
C ALA A 95 13.58 8.49 -2.42
N HIS A 96 13.08 7.62 -3.30
CA HIS A 96 12.26 8.02 -4.43
C HIS A 96 10.89 8.59 -4.00
N PHE A 97 10.23 8.00 -3.01
CA PHE A 97 9.00 8.56 -2.44
C PHE A 97 9.23 9.94 -1.80
N TYR A 98 10.31 10.14 -1.06
CA TYR A 98 10.64 11.46 -0.50
C TYR A 98 10.82 12.51 -1.60
N ASN A 99 11.52 12.18 -2.68
CA ASN A 99 11.67 13.07 -3.83
C ASN A 99 10.32 13.39 -4.50
N ALA A 100 9.44 12.38 -4.68
CA ALA A 100 8.10 12.60 -5.21
C ALA A 100 7.26 13.52 -4.29
N MET A 101 7.38 13.36 -2.97
CA MET A 101 6.69 14.20 -2.00
C MET A 101 7.18 15.65 -2.01
N VAL A 102 8.46 15.90 -2.31
CA VAL A 102 8.98 17.26 -2.52
C VAL A 102 8.43 17.86 -3.81
N ALA A 103 8.37 17.08 -4.89
CA ALA A 103 7.87 17.54 -6.18
C ALA A 103 6.36 17.88 -6.17
N ARG A 104 5.54 17.07 -5.48
CA ARG A 104 4.11 17.32 -5.31
C ARG A 104 3.69 17.11 -3.84
N PRO A 105 3.88 18.12 -2.98
CA PRO A 105 3.61 18.00 -1.55
C PRO A 105 2.12 17.88 -1.20
N ASP A 106 1.24 18.10 -2.17
CA ASP A 106 -0.22 18.05 -2.08
C ASP A 106 -0.82 16.84 -2.82
N SER A 107 0.01 15.87 -3.23
CA SER A 107 -0.42 14.62 -3.84
C SER A 107 -0.70 13.56 -2.77
N ALA A 108 -1.94 13.09 -2.66
CA ALA A 108 -2.28 12.04 -1.71
C ALA A 108 -1.58 10.70 -2.00
N GLY A 109 -1.25 10.42 -3.26
CA GLY A 109 -0.68 9.14 -3.70
C GLY A 109 0.64 8.82 -3.02
N VAL A 110 1.56 9.79 -2.97
CA VAL A 110 2.89 9.57 -2.37
C VAL A 110 2.82 9.31 -0.86
N TYR A 111 2.00 10.05 -0.12
CA TYR A 111 1.83 9.81 1.32
C TYR A 111 1.19 8.44 1.59
N THR A 112 0.17 8.09 0.81
CA THR A 112 -0.55 6.82 0.96
C THR A 112 0.38 5.63 0.70
N ASP A 113 1.14 5.66 -0.39
CA ASP A 113 1.98 4.55 -0.79
C ASP A 113 3.23 4.42 0.09
N LEU A 114 3.86 5.53 0.48
CA LEU A 114 4.98 5.51 1.44
C LEU A 114 4.54 4.99 2.80
N ALA A 115 3.41 5.46 3.35
CA ALA A 115 2.90 4.97 4.62
C ALA A 115 2.51 3.48 4.55
N MET A 116 1.94 3.03 3.44
CA MET A 116 1.63 1.61 3.21
C MET A 116 2.90 0.74 3.15
N MET A 117 3.96 1.22 2.49
CA MET A 117 5.25 0.54 2.47
C MET A 117 5.85 0.44 3.88
N LEU A 118 5.82 1.54 4.65
CA LEU A 118 6.32 1.56 6.04
C LEU A 118 5.54 0.61 6.95
N LEU A 119 4.22 0.49 6.78
CA LEU A 119 3.42 -0.53 7.48
C LEU A 119 3.88 -1.95 7.12
N GLN A 120 4.15 -2.23 5.85
CA GLN A 120 4.64 -3.54 5.41
C GLN A 120 6.02 -3.87 6.00
N MET A 121 6.84 -2.84 6.26
CA MET A 121 8.13 -2.98 6.94
C MET A 121 7.99 -3.16 8.46
N GLY A 122 6.78 -3.10 9.02
CA GLY A 122 6.56 -3.19 10.46
C GLY A 122 6.89 -1.89 11.20
N GLU A 123 6.80 -0.73 10.53
CA GLU A 123 7.08 0.59 11.10
C GLU A 123 5.80 1.45 11.23
N PRO A 124 4.80 1.04 12.05
CA PRO A 124 3.50 1.71 12.13
C PRO A 124 3.57 3.14 12.66
N GLN A 125 4.52 3.48 13.54
CA GLN A 125 4.74 4.88 13.96
C GLN A 125 5.12 5.78 12.79
N LYS A 126 6.14 5.40 12.01
CA LYS A 126 6.60 6.20 10.87
C LYS A 126 5.52 6.29 9.79
N ALA A 127 4.80 5.19 9.55
CA ALA A 127 3.66 5.18 8.64
C ALA A 127 2.56 6.17 9.08
N ARG A 128 2.23 6.21 10.38
CA ARG A 128 1.27 7.16 10.94
C ARG A 128 1.72 8.61 10.75
N GLU A 129 3.00 8.90 10.97
CA GLU A 129 3.57 10.24 10.78
C GLU A 129 3.47 10.69 9.32
N ILE A 130 3.85 9.83 8.37
CA ILE A 130 3.76 10.13 6.94
C ILE A 130 2.29 10.29 6.50
N GLY A 131 1.41 9.39 6.91
CA GLY A 131 -0.02 9.48 6.59
C GLY A 131 -0.67 10.74 7.15
N GLY A 132 -0.38 11.06 8.43
CA GLY A 132 -0.85 12.28 9.09
C GLY A 132 -0.36 13.56 8.42
N LYS A 133 0.92 13.60 8.02
CA LYS A 133 1.47 14.72 7.23
C LYS A 133 0.74 14.88 5.90
N GLY A 134 0.44 13.79 5.20
CA GLY A 134 -0.33 13.84 3.96
C GLY A 134 -1.74 14.37 4.16
N LEU A 135 -2.41 13.91 5.22
CA LEU A 135 -3.73 14.39 5.62
C LEU A 135 -3.71 15.90 5.90
N GLU A 136 -2.77 16.38 6.71
CA GLU A 136 -2.60 17.80 7.02
C GLU A 136 -2.40 18.64 5.75
N LYS A 137 -1.53 18.19 4.84
CA LYS A 137 -1.23 18.90 3.58
C LYS A 137 -2.45 19.00 2.66
N LEU A 138 -3.20 17.92 2.51
CA LEU A 138 -4.40 17.90 1.68
C LEU A 138 -5.49 18.81 2.25
N LEU A 139 -5.72 18.76 3.57
CA LEU A 139 -6.71 19.61 4.23
C LEU A 139 -6.32 21.08 4.17
N ALA A 140 -5.05 21.43 4.41
CA ALA A 140 -4.56 22.80 4.28
C ALA A 140 -4.70 23.34 2.84
N ALA A 141 -4.54 22.47 1.84
CA ALA A 141 -4.75 22.79 0.44
C ALA A 141 -6.23 22.71 -0.01
N GLN A 142 -7.16 22.46 0.92
CA GLN A 142 -8.60 22.27 0.65
C GLN A 142 -8.88 21.22 -0.44
N LYS A 143 -8.03 20.19 -0.51
CA LYS A 143 -8.20 19.06 -1.42
C LYS A 143 -8.96 17.93 -0.77
N GLU A 144 -9.68 17.18 -1.59
CA GLU A 144 -10.31 15.93 -1.17
C GLU A 144 -9.25 14.93 -0.70
N VAL A 145 -9.56 14.26 0.41
CA VAL A 145 -8.71 13.22 0.98
C VAL A 145 -9.24 11.87 0.53
N PRO A 146 -8.46 11.06 -0.22
CA PRO A 146 -8.93 9.77 -0.69
C PRO A 146 -9.09 8.78 0.47
N ALA A 147 -10.09 7.89 0.35
CA ALA A 147 -10.39 6.88 1.36
C ALA A 147 -9.18 6.00 1.70
N LYS A 148 -8.36 5.64 0.70
CA LYS A 148 -7.14 4.86 0.88
C LYS A 148 -6.16 5.49 1.89
N LEU A 149 -6.03 6.82 1.93
CA LEU A 149 -5.16 7.48 2.92
C LEU A 149 -5.71 7.31 4.34
N TYR A 150 -7.02 7.52 4.52
CA TYR A 150 -7.66 7.27 5.81
C TYR A 150 -7.54 5.80 6.25
N ASN A 151 -7.72 4.84 5.34
CA ASN A 151 -7.55 3.41 5.63
C ASN A 151 -6.13 3.09 6.10
N VAL A 152 -5.10 3.67 5.46
CA VAL A 152 -3.70 3.48 5.89
C VAL A 152 -3.48 4.05 7.29
N ILE A 153 -3.98 5.25 7.60
CA ILE A 153 -3.85 5.84 8.94
C ILE A 153 -4.63 5.00 9.98
N ALA A 154 -5.82 4.52 9.63
CA ALA A 154 -6.63 3.67 10.50
C ALA A 154 -5.93 2.34 10.80
N ARG A 155 -5.26 1.73 9.81
CA ARG A 155 -4.39 0.55 10.00
C ARG A 155 -3.24 0.83 10.96
N CYS A 156 -2.57 1.97 10.79
CA CYS A 156 -1.51 2.38 11.71
C CYS A 156 -2.05 2.46 13.13
N ALA A 157 -3.15 3.20 13.33
CA ALA A 157 -3.78 3.35 14.63
C ALA A 157 -4.14 1.99 15.27
N LEU A 158 -4.75 1.08 14.50
CA LEU A 158 -5.09 -0.26 14.96
C LEU A 158 -3.86 -1.07 15.39
N GLN A 159 -2.77 -1.04 14.61
CA GLN A 159 -1.53 -1.75 14.95
C GLN A 159 -0.84 -1.16 16.19
N LEU A 160 -1.06 0.11 16.46
CA LEU A 160 -0.57 0.80 17.66
C LEU A 160 -1.49 0.66 18.88
N GLY A 161 -2.62 -0.03 18.74
CA GLY A 161 -3.63 -0.16 19.79
C GLY A 161 -4.46 1.10 20.03
N ASP A 162 -4.34 2.13 19.19
CA ASP A 162 -5.17 3.33 19.23
C ASP A 162 -6.51 3.07 18.54
N THR A 163 -7.40 2.37 19.25
CA THR A 163 -8.69 1.93 18.72
C THR A 163 -9.63 3.10 18.47
N VAL A 164 -9.49 4.21 19.20
CA VAL A 164 -10.27 5.44 19.00
C VAL A 164 -9.93 6.07 17.66
N ALA A 165 -8.63 6.28 17.37
CA ALA A 165 -8.21 6.82 16.08
C ALA A 165 -8.50 5.85 14.93
N ALA A 166 -8.38 4.54 15.14
CA ALA A 166 -8.73 3.54 14.13
C ALA A 166 -10.20 3.65 13.70
N VAL A 167 -11.14 3.73 14.65
CA VAL A 167 -12.58 3.90 14.36
C VAL A 167 -12.86 5.25 13.70
N ALA A 168 -12.23 6.32 14.17
CA ALA A 168 -12.41 7.66 13.60
C ALA A 168 -11.97 7.71 12.13
N HIS A 169 -10.77 7.22 11.82
CA HIS A 169 -10.25 7.21 10.46
C HIS A 169 -10.98 6.19 9.56
N SER A 170 -11.42 5.05 10.07
CA SER A 170 -12.33 4.17 9.33
C SER A 170 -13.64 4.87 8.94
N SER A 171 -14.19 5.70 9.83
CA SER A 171 -15.40 6.49 9.53
C SER A 171 -15.15 7.51 8.42
N SER A 172 -14.03 8.23 8.46
CA SER A 172 -13.61 9.12 7.39
C SER A 172 -13.36 8.39 6.06
N ALA A 173 -12.75 7.20 6.10
CA ALA A 173 -12.53 6.38 4.91
C ALA A 173 -13.85 5.96 4.25
N LYS A 174 -14.84 5.50 5.03
CA LYS A 174 -16.18 5.16 4.53
C LYS A 174 -16.87 6.35 3.85
N ALA A 175 -16.77 7.54 4.46
CA ALA A 175 -17.34 8.76 3.91
C ALA A 175 -16.66 9.16 2.58
N ALA A 176 -15.33 9.17 2.54
CA ALA A 176 -14.57 9.47 1.32
C ALA A 176 -14.82 8.43 0.21
N ALA A 177 -14.93 7.15 0.56
CA ALA A 177 -15.22 6.11 -0.42
C ALA A 177 -16.66 6.20 -0.95
N ALA A 178 -17.60 6.82 -0.22
CA ALA A 178 -18.97 7.01 -0.68
C ALA A 178 -19.08 8.00 -1.85
N THR A 179 -18.11 8.89 -2.00
CA THR A 179 -18.05 9.87 -3.09
C THR A 179 -17.15 9.44 -4.25
N ASP A 180 -16.47 8.29 -4.15
CA ASP A 180 -15.61 7.78 -5.23
C ASP A 180 -16.47 7.36 -6.46
N PRO A 181 -16.26 7.97 -7.64
CA PRO A 181 -17.01 7.63 -8.85
C PRO A 181 -16.70 6.21 -9.36
N ASN A 182 -15.54 5.65 -9.02
CA ASN A 182 -15.20 4.28 -9.34
C ASN A 182 -15.78 3.33 -8.28
N LYS A 183 -16.90 2.69 -8.63
CA LYS A 183 -17.62 1.76 -7.74
C LYS A 183 -16.74 0.62 -7.22
N ALA A 184 -15.80 0.11 -8.01
CA ALA A 184 -14.93 -0.98 -7.58
C ALA A 184 -13.94 -0.52 -6.50
N ASN A 185 -13.34 0.67 -6.67
CA ASN A 185 -12.49 1.29 -5.66
C ASN A 185 -13.30 1.63 -4.40
N SER A 186 -14.47 2.24 -4.57
CA SER A 186 -15.41 2.55 -3.48
C SER A 186 -15.72 1.33 -2.61
N GLN A 187 -16.09 0.20 -3.24
CA GLN A 187 -16.40 -1.04 -2.52
C GLN A 187 -15.18 -1.60 -1.80
N LYS A 188 -14.01 -1.59 -2.45
CA LYS A 188 -12.76 -2.07 -1.85
C LYS A 188 -12.36 -1.24 -0.63
N ASP A 189 -12.37 0.09 -0.74
CA ASP A 189 -11.97 0.98 0.34
C ASP A 189 -12.97 0.98 1.49
N LYS A 190 -14.28 0.87 1.19
CA LYS A 190 -15.32 0.66 2.22
C LYS A 190 -15.12 -0.66 2.95
N LEU A 191 -14.90 -1.76 2.22
CA LEU A 191 -14.66 -3.09 2.80
C LEU A 191 -13.49 -3.06 3.78
N GLU A 192 -12.38 -2.44 3.38
CA GLU A 192 -11.22 -2.28 4.24
C GLU A 192 -11.54 -1.46 5.49
N ALA A 193 -12.23 -0.33 5.33
CA ALA A 193 -12.59 0.56 6.43
C ALA A 193 -13.45 -0.14 7.50
N VAL A 194 -14.48 -0.90 7.09
CA VAL A 194 -15.37 -1.62 8.02
C VAL A 194 -14.68 -2.82 8.69
N ILE A 195 -13.72 -3.47 8.01
CA ILE A 195 -12.91 -4.53 8.63
C ILE A 195 -12.01 -3.93 9.72
N ILE A 196 -11.37 -2.79 9.47
CA ILE A 196 -10.53 -2.11 10.46
C ILE A 196 -11.37 -1.68 11.66
N GLU A 197 -12.54 -1.10 11.42
CA GLU A 197 -13.48 -0.70 12.48
C GLU A 197 -13.94 -1.90 13.31
N GLY A 198 -14.35 -3.00 12.66
CA GLY A 198 -14.75 -4.22 13.34
C GLY A 198 -13.65 -4.75 14.25
N ARG A 199 -12.40 -4.81 13.75
CA ARG A 199 -11.23 -5.23 14.54
C ARG A 199 -10.93 -4.28 15.70
N ALA A 200 -11.06 -2.97 15.51
CA ALA A 200 -10.87 -1.98 16.58
C ALA A 200 -11.93 -2.13 17.68
N GLN A 201 -13.20 -2.35 17.31
CA GLN A 201 -14.28 -2.58 18.26
C GLN A 201 -14.11 -3.90 19.02
N MET A 202 -13.66 -4.96 18.35
CA MET A 202 -13.29 -6.24 18.99
C MET A 202 -12.19 -6.04 20.05
N ALA A 203 -11.17 -5.25 19.75
CA ALA A 203 -10.05 -5.02 20.64
C ALA A 203 -10.46 -4.34 21.96
N VAL A 204 -11.55 -3.55 21.96
CA VAL A 204 -12.11 -2.92 23.16
C VAL A 204 -13.30 -3.68 23.76
N GLY A 205 -13.63 -4.88 23.25
CA GLY A 205 -14.74 -5.70 23.74
C GLY A 205 -16.14 -5.23 23.34
N ASN A 206 -16.25 -4.28 22.40
CA ASN A 206 -17.54 -3.80 21.88
C ASN A 206 -18.05 -4.76 20.80
N PHE A 207 -18.38 -5.98 21.20
CA PHE A 207 -18.69 -7.07 20.27
C PHE A 207 -19.92 -6.80 19.39
N ASP A 208 -20.94 -6.10 19.88
CA ASP A 208 -22.11 -5.72 19.07
C ASP A 208 -21.71 -4.80 17.89
N LYS A 209 -20.86 -3.80 18.15
CA LYS A 209 -20.38 -2.89 17.10
C LYS A 209 -19.43 -3.59 16.14
N ALA A 210 -18.65 -4.54 16.64
CA ALA A 210 -17.81 -5.37 15.81
C ALA A 210 -18.62 -6.28 14.88
N GLU A 211 -19.67 -6.95 15.39
CA GLU A 211 -20.59 -7.79 14.60
C GLU A 211 -21.25 -6.95 13.51
N LEU A 212 -21.74 -5.75 13.85
CA LEU A 212 -22.34 -4.83 12.88
C LEU A 212 -21.36 -4.46 11.75
N SER A 213 -20.13 -4.11 12.10
CA SER A 213 -19.10 -3.70 11.12
C SER A 213 -18.70 -4.87 10.21
N LEU A 214 -18.48 -6.06 10.77
CA LEU A 214 -18.07 -7.24 10.02
C LEU A 214 -19.23 -7.85 9.19
N SER A 215 -20.47 -7.73 9.65
CA SER A 215 -21.65 -8.10 8.85
C SER A 215 -21.84 -7.15 7.67
N TRP A 216 -21.54 -5.86 7.86
CA TRP A 216 -21.48 -4.93 6.73
C TRP A 216 -20.37 -5.31 5.75
N ALA A 217 -19.18 -5.70 6.24
CA ALA A 217 -18.11 -6.22 5.40
C ALA A 217 -18.56 -7.42 4.54
N ASP A 218 -19.28 -8.36 5.14
CA ASP A 218 -19.84 -9.53 4.44
C ASP A 218 -20.88 -9.12 3.40
N SER A 219 -21.73 -8.11 3.67
CA SER A 219 -22.67 -7.61 2.66
C SER A 219 -22.00 -6.90 1.47
N ILE A 220 -20.82 -6.29 1.67
CA ILE A 220 -20.05 -5.66 0.57
C ILE A 220 -19.42 -6.73 -0.31
N ARG A 221 -18.88 -7.78 0.32
CA ARG A 221 -18.26 -8.90 -0.37
C ARG A 221 -18.69 -10.21 0.30
N PRO A 222 -19.84 -10.78 -0.12
CA PRO A 222 -20.33 -12.03 0.41
C PRO A 222 -19.32 -13.14 0.20
N GLU A 223 -19.34 -14.12 1.10
CA GLU A 223 -18.46 -15.29 1.02
C GLU A 223 -16.97 -14.90 1.00
N ASN A 224 -16.61 -13.81 1.68
CA ASN A 224 -15.21 -13.47 1.87
C ASN A 224 -14.62 -14.28 3.02
N VAL A 225 -13.69 -15.19 2.69
CA VAL A 225 -13.02 -16.07 3.67
C VAL A 225 -12.40 -15.31 4.85
N TYR A 226 -11.81 -14.13 4.60
CA TYR A 226 -11.20 -13.33 5.65
C TYR A 226 -12.26 -12.73 6.59
N THR A 227 -13.36 -12.21 6.05
CA THR A 227 -14.49 -11.70 6.84
C THR A 227 -15.14 -12.81 7.65
N GLN A 228 -15.41 -13.97 7.05
CA GLN A 228 -15.98 -15.13 7.75
C GLN A 228 -15.07 -15.61 8.89
N ASN A 229 -13.76 -15.73 8.64
CA ASN A 229 -12.81 -16.06 9.70
C ASN A 229 -12.78 -15.00 10.82
N LEU A 230 -12.88 -13.71 10.49
CA LEU A 230 -12.98 -12.64 11.50
C LEU A 230 -14.28 -12.69 12.29
N LEU A 231 -15.42 -12.98 11.67
CA LEU A 231 -16.70 -13.20 12.35
C LEU A 231 -16.63 -14.42 13.28
N GLY A 232 -16.02 -15.52 12.81
CA GLY A 232 -15.78 -16.70 13.65
C GLY A 232 -14.98 -16.35 14.91
N TYR A 233 -13.88 -15.61 14.73
CA TYR A 233 -13.03 -15.16 15.83
C TYR A 233 -13.74 -14.15 16.76
N LEU A 234 -14.56 -13.26 16.21
CA LEU A 234 -15.41 -12.35 16.98
C LEU A 234 -16.30 -13.13 17.94
N TYR A 235 -17.04 -14.11 17.43
CA TYR A 235 -17.98 -14.86 18.27
C TYR A 235 -17.28 -15.74 19.31
N GLU A 236 -16.09 -16.27 18.99
CA GLU A 236 -15.24 -16.96 19.97
C GLU A 236 -14.87 -16.03 21.14
N LYS A 237 -14.44 -14.80 20.84
CA LYS A 237 -14.12 -13.80 21.87
C LYS A 237 -15.34 -13.35 22.65
N TRP A 238 -16.48 -13.19 21.99
CA TRP A 238 -17.72 -12.83 22.65
C TRP A 238 -18.19 -13.93 23.61
N ALA A 239 -18.12 -15.19 23.18
CA ALA A 239 -18.39 -16.37 24.01
C ALA A 239 -17.49 -16.42 25.25
N ALA A 240 -16.21 -16.11 25.10
CA ALA A 240 -15.27 -16.09 26.23
C ALA A 240 -15.53 -14.94 27.22
N SER A 241 -16.14 -13.85 26.75
CA SER A 241 -16.43 -12.67 27.59
C SER A 241 -17.75 -12.76 28.36
N THR A 242 -18.69 -13.60 27.90
CA THR A 242 -20.02 -13.69 28.50
C THR A 242 -20.06 -14.65 29.68
N THR A 243 -20.76 -14.27 30.74
CA THR A 243 -21.02 -15.13 31.91
C THR A 243 -22.30 -15.95 31.78
N ARG A 244 -23.09 -15.69 30.72
CA ARG A 244 -24.39 -16.31 30.47
C ARG A 244 -24.22 -17.60 29.67
N PRO A 245 -24.45 -18.80 30.24
CA PRO A 245 -24.17 -20.07 29.56
C PRO A 245 -24.93 -20.24 28.24
N GLU A 246 -26.17 -19.76 28.17
CA GLU A 246 -27.01 -19.80 26.98
C GLU A 246 -26.42 -18.97 25.83
N LYS A 247 -25.89 -17.78 26.17
CA LYS A 247 -25.23 -16.90 25.20
C LYS A 247 -23.86 -17.42 24.80
N LYS A 248 -23.10 -17.99 25.75
CA LYS A 248 -21.83 -18.64 25.43
C LYS A 248 -22.05 -19.72 24.37
N LYS A 249 -23.05 -20.60 24.56
CA LYS A 249 -23.38 -21.66 23.60
C LYS A 249 -23.82 -21.10 22.23
N GLU A 250 -24.66 -20.06 22.23
CA GLU A 250 -25.10 -19.37 21.01
C GLU A 250 -23.92 -18.82 20.21
N TYR A 251 -23.02 -18.07 20.85
CA TYR A 251 -21.86 -17.48 20.19
C TYR A 251 -20.86 -18.56 19.71
N LEU A 252 -20.63 -19.63 20.46
CA LEU A 252 -19.79 -20.74 19.99
C LEU A 252 -20.41 -21.44 18.76
N ALA A 253 -21.74 -21.55 18.70
CA ALA A 253 -22.42 -22.09 17.52
C ALA A 253 -22.24 -21.18 16.29
N LYS A 254 -22.46 -19.86 16.46
CA LYS A 254 -22.18 -18.87 15.40
C LYS A 254 -20.71 -18.91 14.96
N SER A 255 -19.76 -19.02 15.90
CA SER A 255 -18.33 -19.14 15.60
C SER A 255 -18.03 -20.35 14.72
N ARG A 256 -18.59 -21.52 15.08
CA ARG A 256 -18.45 -22.77 14.33
C ARG A 256 -19.02 -22.67 12.92
N GLU A 257 -20.19 -22.06 12.78
CA GLU A 257 -20.83 -21.81 11.48
C GLU A 257 -19.92 -20.99 10.57
N GLN A 258 -19.40 -19.86 11.05
CA GLN A 258 -18.55 -18.97 10.26
C GLN A 258 -17.24 -19.63 9.82
N TYR A 259 -16.57 -20.37 10.71
CA TYR A 259 -15.38 -21.13 10.33
C TYR A 259 -15.70 -22.25 9.32
N THR A 260 -16.87 -22.88 9.42
CA THR A 260 -17.31 -23.92 8.47
C THR A 260 -17.58 -23.32 7.10
N LEU A 261 -18.26 -22.17 7.03
CA LEU A 261 -18.47 -21.43 5.79
C LEU A 261 -17.14 -21.02 5.14
N ALA A 262 -16.18 -20.56 5.95
CA ALA A 262 -14.84 -20.18 5.46
C ALA A 262 -14.07 -21.38 4.89
N LEU A 263 -14.18 -22.57 5.50
CA LEU A 263 -13.54 -23.80 5.00
C LEU A 263 -14.21 -24.37 3.75
N ALA A 264 -15.52 -24.19 3.61
CA ALA A 264 -16.28 -24.64 2.44
C ALA A 264 -16.09 -23.73 1.21
N ASN A 265 -15.44 -22.58 1.38
CA ASN A 265 -15.25 -21.61 0.32
C ASN A 265 -14.27 -22.12 -0.75
N SER A 266 -14.68 -22.08 -2.02
CA SER A 266 -13.84 -22.52 -3.14
C SER A 266 -12.59 -21.66 -3.36
N ASN A 267 -12.55 -20.45 -2.82
CA ASN A 267 -11.43 -19.52 -2.90
C ASN A 267 -10.64 -19.43 -1.58
N LEU A 268 -10.71 -20.45 -0.73
CA LEU A 268 -9.92 -20.55 0.51
C LEU A 268 -8.42 -20.47 0.20
N PRO A 269 -7.68 -19.46 0.72
CA PRO A 269 -6.23 -19.43 0.57
C PRO A 269 -5.56 -20.56 1.36
N ASP A 270 -4.61 -21.26 0.74
CA ASP A 270 -3.84 -22.36 1.36
C ASP A 270 -3.25 -21.99 2.73
N ALA A 271 -2.80 -20.73 2.87
CA ALA A 271 -2.22 -20.23 4.11
C ALA A 271 -3.24 -20.07 5.26
N LEU A 272 -4.54 -19.94 4.95
CA LEU A 272 -5.61 -19.78 5.94
C LEU A 272 -6.26 -21.10 6.34
N GLU A 273 -6.30 -22.09 5.46
CA GLU A 273 -6.92 -23.39 5.73
C GLU A 273 -6.45 -24.02 7.07
N PRO A 274 -5.14 -24.18 7.35
CA PRO A 274 -4.70 -24.78 8.61
C PRO A 274 -5.08 -23.93 9.84
N LEU A 275 -5.11 -22.60 9.70
CA LEU A 275 -5.50 -21.69 10.77
C LEU A 275 -6.98 -21.85 11.12
N ILE A 276 -7.85 -21.89 10.11
CA ILE A 276 -9.29 -22.03 10.31
C ILE A 276 -9.62 -23.43 10.85
N LYS A 277 -8.97 -24.49 10.34
CA LYS A 277 -9.09 -25.84 10.91
C LYS A 277 -8.70 -25.89 12.38
N SER A 278 -7.58 -25.24 12.74
CA SER A 278 -7.13 -25.14 14.13
C SER A 278 -8.15 -24.40 15.00
N ASN A 279 -8.67 -23.27 14.54
CA ASN A 279 -9.70 -22.51 15.26
C ASN A 279 -10.97 -23.36 15.47
N LEU A 280 -11.44 -24.06 14.43
CA LEU A 280 -12.62 -24.92 14.50
C LEU A 280 -12.43 -26.09 15.47
N ALA A 281 -11.24 -26.72 15.46
CA ALA A 281 -10.90 -27.81 16.38
C ALA A 281 -10.94 -27.36 17.85
N ARG A 282 -10.47 -26.14 18.16
CA ARG A 282 -10.56 -25.59 19.53
C ARG A 282 -12.00 -25.52 20.05
N LEU A 283 -12.97 -25.23 19.18
CA LEU A 283 -14.38 -25.16 19.56
C LEU A 283 -15.00 -26.53 19.86
N GLY A 284 -14.38 -27.63 19.43
CA GLY A 284 -14.88 -29.00 19.65
C GLY A 284 -14.21 -29.74 20.82
N ALA A 285 -13.24 -29.12 21.49
CA ALA A 285 -12.51 -29.71 22.61
C ALA A 285 -13.08 -29.31 24.00
N GLU A 286 -14.18 -28.55 24.03
CA GLU A 286 -14.97 -28.21 25.24
C GLU A 286 -16.10 -29.22 25.47
#